data_AF-U5N7Q3-F1
#
_entry.id   AF-U5N7Q3-F1
#
_cell.length_a   1.000
_cell.length_b   1.000
_cell.length_c   1.000
_cell.angle_alpha   90.00
_cell.angle_beta   90.00
_cell.angle_gamma   90.00
#
_symmetry.space_group_name_H-M   'P 1'
#
loop_
_entity.id
_entity.type
_entity.pdbx_description
1 polymer ?
#
loop_
_entity_poly.entity_id
_entity_poly.type
_entity_poly.pdbx_seq_one_letter_code
_entity_poly.pdbx_strand_id
1 'polypeptide(L)'
;MILINLLPHREIARKKRRDAFNVGLASSALIGGIIAGVIFLWFQAHISTQQSRNRVLQSEIDKFNEQIKDIAGLESQIAALVARQQAVEDLQSDRNLPVHLLNELVRLLPEGVYVQSLRQEAQNVLLQGVAQSNERVSELLRNFSNQSRWFAKPDLVEIITGTVALSPRDTRRVANFSMRVKLVRASEQNKEATAQDSAASAPKK
;
A
#
# COMPACT_ATOMS: atom_id res chain seq x y z
N MET A 1 -52.50 6.55 112.29
CA MET A 1 -52.62 7.18 110.95
C MET A 1 -51.39 6.79 110.14
N ILE A 2 -51.56 6.04 109.06
CA ILE A 2 -50.47 5.43 108.29
C ILE A 2 -50.26 6.25 107.01
N LEU A 3 -49.04 6.76 106.81
CA LEU A 3 -48.64 7.40 105.55
C LEU A 3 -48.13 6.32 104.59
N ILE A 4 -48.88 6.05 103.52
CA ILE A 4 -48.46 5.15 102.43
C ILE A 4 -47.88 5.98 101.30
N ASN A 5 -46.62 5.74 100.99
CA ASN A 5 -45.93 6.37 99.86
C ASN A 5 -46.41 5.73 98.55
N LEU A 6 -47.24 6.46 97.80
CA LEU A 6 -47.82 6.04 96.52
C LEU A 6 -46.96 6.46 95.31
N LEU A 7 -45.66 6.68 95.48
CA LEU A 7 -44.80 7.06 94.37
C LEU A 7 -44.85 5.97 93.28
N PRO A 8 -45.32 6.25 92.05
CA PRO A 8 -45.54 5.24 91.01
C PRO A 8 -44.21 4.82 90.39
N HIS A 9 -43.44 4.04 91.14
CA HIS A 9 -42.08 3.61 90.80
C HIS A 9 -42.00 2.88 89.46
N ARG A 10 -43.09 2.18 89.08
CA ARG A 10 -43.18 1.44 87.81
C ARG A 10 -43.25 2.36 86.59
N GLU A 11 -43.85 3.53 86.71
CA GLU A 11 -44.03 4.46 85.59
C GLU A 11 -42.74 5.24 85.31
N ILE A 12 -42.06 5.69 86.38
CA ILE A 12 -40.77 6.39 86.28
C ILE A 12 -39.70 5.46 85.69
N ALA A 13 -39.67 4.18 86.09
CA ALA A 13 -38.77 3.19 85.52
C ALA A 13 -39.02 2.91 84.03
N ARG A 14 -40.29 2.88 83.58
CA ARG A 14 -40.65 2.73 82.17
C ARG A 14 -40.29 3.96 81.34
N LYS A 15 -40.51 5.16 81.88
CA LYS A 15 -40.14 6.42 81.21
C LYS A 15 -38.63 6.53 81.01
N LYS A 16 -37.83 6.26 82.06
CA LYS A 16 -36.35 6.26 81.97
C LYS A 16 -35.81 5.26 80.93
N ARG A 17 -36.45 4.08 80.79
CA ARG A 17 -36.10 3.09 79.76
C ARG A 17 -36.44 3.55 78.35
N ARG A 18 -37.60 4.21 78.15
CA ARG A 18 -37.99 4.79 76.85
C ARG A 18 -37.10 5.95 76.45
N ASP A 19 -36.75 6.82 77.40
CA ASP A 19 -35.84 7.95 77.14
C ASP A 19 -34.44 7.43 76.79
N ALA A 20 -33.92 6.43 77.53
CA ALA A 20 -32.65 5.79 77.19
C ALA A 20 -32.67 5.09 75.82
N PHE A 21 -33.78 4.44 75.45
CA PHE A 21 -33.96 3.84 74.14
C PHE A 21 -34.00 4.88 73.02
N ASN A 22 -34.75 5.97 73.20
CA ASN A 22 -34.84 7.06 72.23
C ASN A 22 -33.49 7.78 72.05
N VAL A 23 -32.74 7.99 73.14
CA VAL A 23 -31.38 8.54 73.08
C VAL A 23 -30.43 7.58 72.36
N GLY A 24 -30.53 6.27 72.61
CA GLY A 24 -29.75 5.25 71.90
C GLY A 24 -30.10 5.15 70.40
N LEU A 25 -31.38 5.33 70.05
CA LEU A 25 -31.83 5.36 68.67
C LEU A 25 -31.31 6.60 67.95
N ALA A 26 -31.43 7.78 68.58
CA ALA A 26 -30.92 9.02 68.03
C ALA A 26 -29.39 9.00 67.88
N SER A 27 -28.67 8.46 68.87
CA SER A 27 -27.20 8.36 68.79
C SER A 27 -26.75 7.39 67.72
N SER A 28 -27.40 6.23 67.58
CA SER A 28 -27.07 5.26 66.52
C SER A 28 -27.40 5.80 65.13
N ALA A 29 -28.52 6.50 64.95
CA ALA A 29 -28.85 7.18 63.71
C ALA A 29 -27.83 8.28 63.35
N LEU A 30 -27.40 9.07 64.34
CA LEU A 30 -26.41 10.13 64.14
C LEU A 30 -25.04 9.56 63.76
N ILE A 31 -24.57 8.53 64.47
CA ILE A 31 -23.31 7.85 64.16
C ILE A 31 -23.37 7.20 62.76
N GLY A 32 -24.48 6.52 62.44
CA GLY A 32 -24.70 5.93 61.12
C GLY A 32 -24.67 6.98 60.00
N GLY A 33 -25.32 8.13 60.22
CA GLY A 33 -25.31 9.25 59.28
C GLY A 33 -23.91 9.84 59.07
N ILE A 34 -23.13 10.00 60.14
CA ILE A 34 -21.74 10.49 60.06
C ILE A 34 -20.88 9.50 59.26
N ILE A 35 -20.96 8.21 59.56
CA ILE A 35 -20.19 7.18 58.83
C ILE A 35 -20.55 7.18 57.35
N ALA A 36 -21.84 7.21 57.02
CA ALA A 36 -22.31 7.27 55.63
C ALA A 36 -21.80 8.55 54.92
N GLY A 37 -21.84 9.70 55.59
CA GLY A 37 -21.32 10.96 55.06
C GLY A 37 -19.82 10.92 54.78
N VAL A 38 -19.02 10.37 55.70
CA VAL A 38 -17.57 10.23 55.50
C VAL A 38 -17.26 9.30 54.33
N ILE A 39 -17.95 8.16 54.23
CA ILE A 39 -17.77 7.21 53.13
C ILE A 39 -18.15 7.86 51.79
N PHE A 40 -19.26 8.60 51.75
CA PHE A 40 -19.70 9.31 50.56
C PHE A 40 -18.67 10.35 50.10
N LEU A 41 -18.15 11.17 51.01
CA LEU A 41 -17.12 12.16 50.69
C LEU A 41 -15.82 11.50 50.20
N TRP A 42 -15.44 10.38 50.80
CA TRP A 42 -14.26 9.63 50.37
C TRP A 42 -14.41 9.10 48.95
N PHE A 43 -15.55 8.47 48.63
CA PHE A 43 -15.83 8.01 47.27
C PHE A 43 -15.91 9.16 46.27
N GLN A 44 -16.53 10.29 46.65
CA GLN A 44 -16.61 11.47 45.79
C GLN A 44 -15.22 12.02 45.43
N ALA A 45 -14.28 12.03 46.37
CA ALA A 45 -12.90 12.45 46.13
C ALA A 45 -12.13 11.48 45.21
N HIS A 46 -12.36 10.17 45.36
CA HIS A 46 -11.79 9.16 44.45
C HIS A 46 -12.34 9.28 43.03
N ILE A 47 -13.66 9.44 42.90
CA ILE A 47 -14.32 9.62 41.61
C ILE A 47 -13.81 10.88 40.91
N SER A 48 -13.69 12.00 41.62
CA SER A 48 -13.20 13.26 41.03
C SER A 48 -11.76 13.14 40.53
N THR A 49 -10.89 12.48 41.30
CA THR A 49 -9.52 12.18 40.90
C THR A 49 -9.47 11.30 39.65
N GLN A 50 -10.31 10.26 39.61
CA GLN A 50 -10.37 9.34 38.48
C GLN A 50 -10.93 10.02 37.22
N GLN A 51 -11.94 10.87 37.36
CA GLN A 51 -12.50 11.67 36.27
C GLN A 51 -11.47 12.66 35.72
N SER A 52 -10.67 13.30 36.58
CA SER A 52 -9.57 14.19 36.15
C SER A 52 -8.55 13.44 35.29
N ARG A 53 -8.11 12.26 35.74
CA ARG A 53 -7.20 11.40 34.95
C ARG A 53 -7.81 10.98 33.63
N ASN A 54 -9.08 10.58 33.63
CA ASN A 54 -9.78 10.19 32.41
C ASN A 54 -9.87 11.37 31.42
N ARG A 55 -10.14 12.59 31.88
CA ARG A 55 -10.12 13.80 31.04
C ARG A 55 -8.76 14.05 30.40
N VAL A 56 -7.67 13.90 31.15
CA VAL A 56 -6.31 14.05 30.61
C VAL A 56 -6.06 13.00 29.53
N LEU A 57 -6.37 11.73 29.81
CA LEU A 57 -6.23 10.64 28.85
C LEU A 57 -7.06 10.89 27.58
N GLN A 58 -8.31 11.31 27.72
CA GLN A 58 -9.18 11.64 26.59
C GLN A 58 -8.60 12.78 25.75
N SER A 59 -8.10 13.84 26.39
CA SER A 59 -7.50 14.96 25.67
C SER A 59 -6.24 14.55 24.88
N GLU A 60 -5.46 13.61 25.40
CA GLU A 60 -4.27 13.13 24.71
C GLU A 60 -4.63 12.16 23.57
N ILE A 61 -5.66 11.34 23.76
CA ILE A 61 -6.25 10.52 22.68
C ILE A 61 -6.73 11.40 21.53
N ASP A 62 -7.41 12.50 21.83
CA ASP A 62 -7.92 13.41 20.81
C ASP A 62 -6.77 14.06 20.02
N LYS A 63 -5.68 14.47 20.69
CA LYS A 63 -4.46 14.97 20.01
C LYS A 63 -3.82 13.91 19.12
N PHE A 64 -3.70 12.67 19.61
CA PHE A 64 -3.13 11.58 18.80
C PHE A 64 -4.01 11.25 17.59
N ASN A 65 -5.34 11.31 17.72
CA ASN A 65 -6.25 11.11 16.60
C ASN A 65 -6.08 12.18 15.51
N GLU A 66 -5.84 13.44 15.89
CA GLU A 66 -5.53 14.51 14.94
C GLU A 66 -4.22 14.25 14.20
N GLN A 67 -3.15 13.88 14.93
CA GLN A 67 -1.86 13.51 14.32
C GLN A 67 -1.98 12.31 13.38
N ILE A 68 -2.75 11.28 13.73
CA ILE A 68 -3.00 10.12 12.88
C ILE A 68 -3.71 10.54 11.59
N LYS A 69 -4.69 11.43 11.69
CA LYS A 69 -5.42 11.95 10.52
C LYS A 69 -4.51 12.75 9.60
N ASP A 70 -3.60 13.56 10.15
CA ASP A 70 -2.61 14.30 9.37
C ASP A 70 -1.65 13.35 8.65
N ILE A 71 -1.18 12.29 9.32
CA ILE A 71 -0.32 11.27 8.71
C ILE A 71 -1.03 10.56 7.56
N ALA A 72 -2.29 10.15 7.74
CA ALA A 72 -3.08 9.53 6.68
C ALA A 72 -3.27 10.49 5.48
N GLY A 73 -3.45 11.78 5.75
CA GLY A 73 -3.50 12.82 4.71
C GLY A 73 -2.16 12.98 3.97
N LEU A 74 -1.03 12.92 4.67
CA LEU A 74 0.30 12.99 4.08
C LEU A 74 0.62 11.74 3.22
N GLU A 75 0.28 10.56 3.70
CA GLU A 75 0.47 9.31 2.95
C GLU A 75 -0.29 9.32 1.62
N SER A 76 -1.54 9.82 1.63
CA SER A 76 -2.34 10.02 0.42
C SER A 76 -1.67 11.00 -0.56
N GLN A 77 -1.11 12.11 -0.06
CA GLN A 77 -0.39 13.08 -0.88
C GLN A 77 0.89 12.49 -1.48
N ILE A 78 1.66 11.72 -0.69
CA ILE A 78 2.86 11.02 -1.16
C ILE A 78 2.48 10.03 -2.26
N ALA A 79 1.43 9.23 -2.06
CA ALA A 79 0.95 8.27 -3.06
C ALA A 79 0.57 8.97 -4.38
N ALA A 80 -0.11 10.11 -4.30
CA ALA A 80 -0.44 10.93 -5.46
C ALA A 80 0.80 11.53 -6.15
N LEU A 81 1.80 11.96 -5.38
CA LEU A 81 3.06 12.48 -5.91
C LEU A 81 3.88 11.39 -6.61
N VAL A 82 3.98 10.20 -6.00
CA VAL A 82 4.67 9.04 -6.56
C VAL A 82 4.00 8.59 -7.86
N ALA A 83 2.66 8.57 -7.92
CA ALA A 83 1.94 8.24 -9.14
C ALA A 83 2.26 9.23 -10.28
N ARG A 84 2.36 10.53 -9.97
CA ARG A 84 2.76 11.55 -10.94
C ARG A 84 4.22 11.41 -11.36
N GLN A 85 5.12 11.16 -10.41
CA GLN A 85 6.53 10.92 -10.69
C GLN A 85 6.69 9.73 -11.63
N GLN A 86 6.01 8.62 -11.36
CA GLN A 86 6.05 7.43 -12.21
C GLN A 86 5.52 7.73 -13.62
N ALA A 87 4.41 8.45 -13.73
CA ALA A 87 3.87 8.84 -15.04
C ALA A 87 4.84 9.73 -15.84
N VAL A 88 5.57 10.63 -15.17
CA VAL A 88 6.59 11.47 -15.80
C VAL A 88 7.82 10.64 -16.19
N GLU A 89 8.30 9.76 -15.31
CA GLU A 89 9.46 8.89 -15.58
C GLU A 89 9.19 7.92 -16.73
N ASP A 90 7.98 7.34 -16.78
CA ASP A 90 7.55 6.48 -17.88
C ASP A 90 7.51 7.26 -19.20
N LEU A 91 6.99 8.50 -19.19
CA LEU A 91 6.97 9.36 -20.38
C LEU A 91 8.39 9.76 -20.84
N GLN A 92 9.30 10.04 -19.90
CA GLN A 92 10.69 10.36 -20.21
C GLN A 92 11.44 9.13 -20.74
N SER A 93 11.20 7.96 -20.17
CA SER A 93 11.75 6.68 -20.64
C SER A 93 11.26 6.36 -22.06
N ASP A 94 9.98 6.56 -22.33
CA ASP A 94 9.38 6.32 -23.65
C ASP A 94 9.88 7.33 -24.70
N ARG A 95 10.35 8.53 -24.31
CA ARG A 95 10.86 9.55 -25.25
C ARG A 95 12.10 9.10 -26.04
N ASN A 96 13.02 8.39 -25.40
CA ASN A 96 14.30 8.00 -26.02
C ASN A 96 14.29 6.55 -26.56
N LEU A 97 13.24 5.80 -26.23
CA LEU A 97 13.08 4.39 -26.55
C LEU A 97 13.04 4.09 -28.08
N PRO A 98 12.40 4.92 -28.95
CA PRO A 98 12.48 4.74 -30.40
C PRO A 98 13.88 4.88 -30.99
N VAL A 99 14.73 5.73 -30.40
CA VAL A 99 16.11 5.93 -30.87
C VAL A 99 16.97 4.72 -30.55
N HIS A 100 16.82 4.15 -29.35
CA HIS A 100 17.47 2.89 -28.99
C HIS A 100 16.99 1.72 -29.84
N LEU A 101 15.68 1.64 -30.13
CA LEU A 101 15.12 0.66 -31.04
C LEU A 101 15.80 0.73 -32.41
N LEU A 102 15.87 1.92 -33.02
CA LEU A 102 16.49 2.11 -34.33
C LEU A 102 17.98 1.75 -34.34
N ASN A 103 18.73 2.17 -33.31
CA ASN A 103 20.15 1.84 -33.18
C ASN A 103 20.40 0.33 -33.08
N GLU A 104 19.57 -0.38 -32.30
CA GLU A 104 19.68 -1.83 -32.16
C GLU A 104 19.21 -2.56 -33.40
N LEU A 105 18.18 -2.06 -34.07
CA LEU A 105 17.69 -2.62 -35.33
C LEU A 105 18.80 -2.63 -36.38
N VAL A 106 19.52 -1.51 -36.54
CA VAL A 106 20.64 -1.40 -37.49
C VAL A 106 21.78 -2.35 -37.12
N ARG A 107 22.05 -2.58 -35.83
CA ARG A 107 23.11 -3.48 -35.37
C ARG A 107 22.80 -4.96 -35.57
N LEU A 108 21.54 -5.34 -35.49
CA LEU A 108 21.09 -6.75 -35.52
C LEU A 108 20.70 -7.21 -36.93
N LEU A 109 20.57 -6.29 -37.89
CA LEU A 109 20.26 -6.59 -39.28
C LEU A 109 21.44 -7.32 -39.98
N PRO A 110 21.26 -8.56 -40.45
CA PRO A 110 22.27 -9.25 -41.26
C PRO A 110 22.31 -8.69 -42.68
N GLU A 111 23.43 -8.91 -43.38
CA GLU A 111 23.58 -8.47 -44.77
C GLU A 111 22.54 -9.14 -45.69
N GLY A 112 22.01 -8.36 -46.65
CA GLY A 112 21.01 -8.83 -47.60
C GLY A 112 19.56 -8.80 -47.10
N VAL A 113 19.29 -8.14 -45.97
CA VAL A 113 17.93 -7.86 -45.47
C VAL A 113 17.65 -6.36 -45.51
N TYR A 114 16.51 -5.99 -46.08
CA TYR A 114 16.04 -4.62 -46.17
C TYR A 114 14.71 -4.46 -45.45
N VAL A 115 14.65 -3.55 -44.49
CA VAL A 115 13.40 -3.18 -43.82
C VAL A 115 12.69 -2.12 -44.66
N GLN A 116 11.43 -2.37 -45.01
CA GLN A 116 10.59 -1.44 -45.77
C GLN A 116 9.68 -0.62 -44.86
N SER A 117 9.15 -1.23 -43.81
CA SER A 117 8.27 -0.55 -42.87
C SER A 117 8.57 -0.99 -41.43
N LEU A 118 8.51 -0.02 -40.53
CA LEU A 118 8.63 -0.21 -39.09
C LEU A 118 7.46 0.51 -38.44
N ARG A 119 6.63 -0.21 -37.70
CA ARG A 119 5.52 0.36 -36.94
C ARG A 119 5.64 -0.06 -35.48
N GLN A 120 5.71 0.92 -34.58
CA GLN A 120 5.70 0.69 -33.15
C GLN A 120 4.34 1.12 -32.57
N GLU A 121 3.70 0.20 -31.85
CA GLU A 121 2.50 0.47 -31.06
C GLU A 121 2.79 0.08 -29.61
N ALA A 122 3.01 1.10 -28.77
CA ALA A 122 3.48 0.96 -27.39
C ALA A 122 4.75 0.08 -27.30
N GLN A 123 4.56 -1.17 -26.87
CA GLN A 123 5.63 -2.15 -26.64
C GLN A 123 5.71 -3.21 -27.75
N ASN A 124 4.82 -3.18 -28.75
CA ASN A 124 4.87 -4.08 -29.89
C ASN A 124 5.46 -3.38 -31.10
N VAL A 125 6.40 -4.03 -31.76
CA VAL A 125 7.06 -3.54 -32.97
C VAL A 125 6.74 -4.49 -34.11
N LEU A 126 6.14 -3.99 -35.17
CA LEU A 126 5.93 -4.69 -36.42
C LEU A 126 7.01 -4.26 -37.42
N LEU A 127 7.80 -5.22 -37.88
CA LEU A 127 8.77 -5.07 -38.96
C LEU A 127 8.22 -5.71 -40.22
N GLN A 128 8.35 -5.00 -41.35
CA GLN A 128 8.12 -5.57 -42.66
C GLN A 128 9.33 -5.27 -43.55
N GLY A 129 9.75 -6.27 -44.31
CA GLY A 129 10.93 -6.13 -45.14
C GLY A 129 11.07 -7.21 -46.18
N VAL A 130 12.16 -7.14 -46.92
CA VAL A 130 12.56 -8.10 -47.94
C VAL A 130 13.95 -8.63 -47.61
N ALA A 131 14.09 -9.94 -47.62
CA ALA A 131 15.34 -10.65 -47.43
C ALA A 131 15.75 -11.33 -48.74
N GLN A 132 17.05 -11.38 -49.00
CA GLN A 132 17.60 -12.03 -50.19
C GLN A 132 17.33 -13.54 -50.22
N SER A 133 17.21 -14.19 -49.05
CA SER A 133 16.87 -15.61 -48.93
C SER A 133 16.20 -15.95 -47.60
N ASN A 134 15.59 -17.13 -47.50
CA ASN A 134 14.95 -17.61 -46.28
C ASN A 134 15.96 -17.85 -45.15
N GLU A 135 17.20 -18.21 -45.48
CA GLU A 135 18.28 -18.37 -44.50
C GLU A 135 18.56 -17.05 -43.77
N ARG A 136 18.49 -15.91 -44.47
CA ARG A 136 18.70 -14.58 -43.89
C ARG A 136 17.55 -14.16 -42.96
N VAL A 137 16.33 -14.60 -43.23
CA VAL A 137 15.18 -14.36 -42.33
C VAL A 137 15.37 -15.15 -41.02
N SER A 138 15.84 -16.39 -41.10
CA SER A 138 16.13 -17.24 -39.94
C SER A 138 17.33 -16.71 -39.12
N GLU A 139 18.34 -16.17 -39.79
CA GLU A 139 19.47 -15.50 -39.13
C GLU A 139 19.02 -14.23 -38.39
N LEU A 140 18.15 -13.42 -39.01
CA LEU A 140 17.55 -12.25 -38.38
C LEU A 140 16.70 -12.61 -37.14
N LEU A 141 15.89 -13.68 -37.21
CA LEU A 141 15.16 -14.19 -36.03
C LEU A 141 16.10 -14.56 -34.88
N ARG A 142 17.22 -15.22 -35.21
CA ARG A 142 18.22 -15.64 -34.23
C ARG A 142 18.98 -14.47 -33.62
N ASN A 143 19.28 -13.44 -34.41
CA ASN A 143 19.89 -12.21 -33.93
C ASN A 143 18.95 -11.48 -32.96
N PHE A 144 17.65 -11.38 -33.28
CA PHE A 144 16.67 -10.78 -32.38
C PHE A 144 16.40 -11.60 -31.12
N SER A 145 16.51 -12.94 -31.17
CA SER A 145 16.29 -13.78 -30.00
C SER A 145 17.48 -13.81 -29.03
N ASN A 146 18.72 -13.73 -29.54
CA ASN A 146 19.92 -14.03 -28.75
C ASN A 146 20.80 -12.81 -28.45
N GLN A 147 20.79 -11.79 -29.30
CA GLN A 147 21.73 -10.65 -29.19
C GLN A 147 21.06 -9.35 -28.75
N SER A 148 19.74 -9.30 -28.69
CA SER A 148 19.07 -8.09 -28.25
C SER A 148 18.77 -8.08 -26.76
N ARG A 149 19.18 -7.00 -26.10
CA ARG A 149 18.78 -6.68 -24.73
C ARG A 149 17.42 -5.98 -24.66
N TRP A 150 16.94 -5.47 -25.79
CA TRP A 150 15.73 -4.62 -25.89
C TRP A 150 14.57 -5.28 -26.65
N PHE A 151 14.83 -6.40 -27.33
CA PHE A 151 13.82 -7.18 -28.06
C PHE A 151 13.60 -8.50 -27.34
N ALA A 152 12.34 -8.80 -27.03
CA ALA A 152 11.91 -10.06 -26.44
C ALA A 152 10.85 -10.70 -27.34
N LYS A 153 10.87 -12.03 -27.45
CA LYS A 153 9.90 -12.85 -28.21
C LYS A 153 9.71 -12.37 -29.66
N PRO A 154 10.69 -12.61 -30.54
CA PRO A 154 10.48 -12.40 -31.97
C PRO A 154 9.51 -13.47 -32.50
N ASP A 155 8.31 -13.04 -32.87
CA ASP A 155 7.30 -13.88 -33.51
C ASP A 155 7.26 -13.56 -35.01
N LEU A 156 7.62 -14.54 -35.83
CA LEU A 156 7.48 -14.45 -37.28
C LEU A 156 6.00 -14.61 -37.64
N VAL A 157 5.42 -13.59 -38.27
CA VAL A 157 4.00 -13.58 -38.62
C VAL A 157 3.80 -14.25 -39.97
N GLU A 158 4.53 -13.80 -41.00
CA GLU A 158 4.38 -14.29 -42.38
C GLU A 158 5.72 -14.25 -43.14
N ILE A 159 5.96 -15.25 -43.99
CA ILE A 159 6.98 -15.24 -45.06
C ILE A 159 6.28 -15.52 -46.37
N ILE A 160 6.43 -14.61 -47.33
CA ILE A 160 5.88 -14.74 -48.69
C ILE A 160 7.03 -14.66 -49.69
N THR A 161 7.13 -15.62 -50.59
CA THR A 161 8.08 -15.55 -51.70
C THR A 161 7.66 -14.43 -52.66
N GLY A 162 8.51 -13.41 -52.78
CA GLY A 162 8.33 -12.28 -53.67
C GLY A 162 9.38 -12.22 -54.77
N THR A 163 9.23 -11.28 -55.70
CA THR A 163 10.26 -10.92 -56.66
C THR A 163 10.51 -9.42 -56.58
N VAL A 164 11.77 -9.01 -56.49
CA VAL A 164 12.19 -7.61 -56.53
C VAL A 164 12.86 -7.35 -57.88
N ALA A 165 12.33 -6.38 -58.60
CA ALA A 165 12.91 -5.91 -59.86
C ALA A 165 14.04 -4.91 -59.56
N LEU A 166 15.29 -5.32 -59.78
CA LEU A 166 16.45 -4.42 -59.63
C LEU A 166 16.69 -3.59 -60.91
N SER A 167 16.12 -4.04 -62.03
CA SER A 167 16.07 -3.33 -63.32
C SER A 167 14.90 -3.86 -64.15
N PRO A 168 14.44 -3.15 -65.21
CA PRO A 168 13.31 -3.57 -66.05
C PRO A 168 13.45 -4.95 -66.70
N ARG A 169 14.66 -5.54 -66.68
CA ARG A 169 14.99 -6.86 -67.22
C ARG A 169 15.45 -7.88 -66.19
N ASP A 170 15.58 -7.52 -64.91
CA ASP A 170 16.21 -8.38 -63.90
C ASP A 170 15.37 -8.45 -62.63
N THR A 171 14.68 -9.59 -62.46
CA THR A 171 13.84 -9.88 -61.29
C THR A 171 14.54 -10.94 -60.44
N ARG A 172 14.85 -10.60 -59.18
CA ARG A 172 15.40 -11.57 -58.23
C ARG A 172 14.33 -12.05 -57.28
N ARG A 173 14.32 -13.36 -57.01
CA ARG A 173 13.49 -13.93 -55.95
C ARG A 173 13.97 -13.41 -54.61
N VAL A 174 13.04 -12.93 -53.80
CA VAL A 174 13.28 -12.45 -52.44
C VAL A 174 12.23 -13.05 -51.52
N ALA A 175 12.49 -13.06 -50.22
CA ALA A 175 11.53 -13.42 -49.21
C ALA A 175 10.99 -12.15 -48.56
N ASN A 176 9.72 -11.83 -48.79
CA ASN A 176 9.04 -10.77 -48.07
C ASN A 176 8.69 -11.34 -46.69
N PHE A 177 9.06 -10.64 -45.61
CA PHE A 177 8.79 -11.08 -44.25
C PHE A 177 8.03 -10.02 -43.47
N SER A 178 7.17 -10.50 -42.57
CA SER A 178 6.47 -9.69 -41.57
C SER A 178 6.75 -10.30 -40.20
N MET A 179 7.30 -9.51 -39.30
CA MET A 179 7.74 -9.95 -37.98
C MET A 179 7.21 -9.05 -36.89
N ARG A 180 6.77 -9.64 -35.79
CA ARG A 180 6.39 -8.93 -34.58
C ARG A 180 7.43 -9.18 -33.50
N VAL A 181 7.85 -8.12 -32.83
CA VAL A 181 8.82 -8.20 -31.74
C VAL A 181 8.29 -7.37 -30.58
N LYS A 182 8.42 -7.86 -29.34
CA LYS A 182 8.06 -7.09 -28.16
C LYS A 182 9.29 -6.33 -27.67
N LEU A 183 9.16 -5.02 -27.44
CA LEU A 183 10.23 -4.21 -26.85
C LEU A 183 10.24 -4.41 -25.34
N VAL A 184 11.40 -4.38 -24.69
CA VAL A 184 11.49 -4.37 -23.22
C VAL A 184 11.75 -2.94 -22.76
N ARG A 185 10.94 -2.42 -21.83
CA ARG A 185 11.17 -1.07 -21.27
C ARG A 185 12.41 -1.08 -20.38
N ALA A 186 13.19 -0.01 -20.43
CA ALA A 186 14.36 0.17 -19.55
C ALA A 186 13.99 0.09 -18.06
N SER A 187 12.77 0.51 -17.68
CA SER A 187 12.24 0.42 -16.32
C SER A 187 11.92 -1.02 -15.87
N GLU A 188 11.43 -1.88 -16.76
CA GLU A 188 11.23 -3.32 -16.49
C GLU A 188 12.58 -4.05 -16.38
N GLN A 189 13.56 -3.66 -17.20
CA GLN A 189 14.90 -4.21 -17.18
C GLN A 189 15.64 -3.92 -15.86
N ASN A 190 15.43 -2.73 -15.28
CA ASN A 190 16.00 -2.39 -13.98
C ASN A 190 15.33 -3.17 -12.83
N LYS A 191 14.02 -3.45 -12.94
CA LYS A 191 13.30 -4.33 -12.01
C LYS A 191 13.77 -5.78 -12.08
N GLU A 192 13.99 -6.33 -13.28
CA GLU A 192 14.48 -7.70 -13.45
C GLU A 192 15.95 -7.86 -13.01
N ALA A 193 16.81 -6.87 -13.27
CA ALA A 193 18.19 -6.86 -12.78
C ALA A 193 18.24 -6.82 -11.23
N THR A 194 17.40 -6.00 -10.60
CA THR A 194 17.31 -5.92 -9.14
C THR A 194 16.75 -7.21 -8.53
N ALA A 195 15.81 -7.88 -9.22
CA ALA A 195 15.27 -9.17 -8.79
C ALA A 195 16.28 -10.32 -8.89
N GLN A 196 17.16 -10.33 -9.90
CA GLN A 196 18.23 -11.32 -10.04
C GLN A 196 19.34 -11.14 -8.98
N ASP A 197 19.69 -9.91 -8.64
CA ASP A 197 20.69 -9.62 -7.60
C ASP A 197 20.18 -9.96 -6.18
N SER A 198 18.87 -9.77 -5.95
CA SER A 198 18.18 -10.17 -4.72
C SER A 198 18.06 -11.69 -4.57
N ALA A 199 17.98 -12.44 -5.68
CA ALA A 199 17.94 -13.89 -5.69
C ALA A 199 19.33 -14.52 -5.49
N ALA A 200 20.40 -13.84 -5.92
CA ALA A 200 21.78 -14.28 -5.75
C ALA A 200 22.34 -14.05 -4.33
N SER A 201 21.73 -13.17 -3.55
CA SER A 201 22.15 -12.78 -2.19
C SER A 201 21.38 -13.48 -1.06
N ALA A 202 20.43 -14.38 -1.37
CA ALA A 202 19.75 -15.18 -0.35
C ALA A 202 20.70 -16.26 0.21
N PRO A 203 21.03 -16.25 1.51
CA PRO A 203 21.86 -17.29 2.11
C PRO A 203 21.07 -18.61 2.06
N LYS A 204 21.67 -19.65 1.48
CA LYS A 204 21.21 -21.04 1.64
C LYS A 204 21.10 -21.33 3.13
N LYS A 205 19.88 -21.50 3.63
CA LYS A 205 19.61 -22.14 4.92
C LYS A 205 19.92 -23.63 4.86
#